data_AF-A0A134CF84-F1
#
_entry.id   AF-A0A134CF84-F1
#
_cell.length_a   1.000
_cell.length_b   1.000
_cell.length_c   1.000
_cell.angle_alpha   90.00
_cell.angle_beta   90.00
_cell.angle_gamma   90.00
#
_symmetry.space_group_name_H-M   'P 1'
#
loop_
_entity.id
_entity.type
_entity.pdbx_description
1 polymer ?
#
loop_
_entity_poly.entity_id
_entity_poly.type
_entity_poly.pdbx_seq_one_letter_code
_entity_poly.pdbx_strand_id
1 'polypeptide(L)'
;MELNYMKGTYVDELLWNGHPVLFVLEGLGKEEKIKAQQYGEMIWHWIVTHSHEFAKKASRIAAFKNKKWRAEEEGEVSSADVMRCFESITSVHSTYEKGFDVFFDGRSLFRERSIVIHVGRNYVLEGVQLL
;
A
#
# COMPACT_ATOMS: atom_id res chain seq x y z
N MET A 1 10.91 -14.30 0.84
CA MET A 1 10.65 -13.28 1.88
C MET A 1 11.27 -13.75 3.21
N GLU A 2 11.92 -12.88 3.98
CA GLU A 2 12.65 -13.20 5.21
C GLU A 2 11.98 -12.64 6.48
N LEU A 3 10.70 -13.00 6.71
CA LEU A 3 9.95 -12.52 7.86
C LEU A 3 10.60 -12.82 9.22
N ASN A 4 10.67 -11.78 10.06
CA ASN A 4 11.11 -11.80 11.44
C ASN A 4 9.94 -11.60 12.40
N TYR A 5 9.83 -12.45 13.42
CA TYR A 5 8.73 -12.37 14.39
C TYR A 5 9.04 -11.39 15.53
N MET A 6 8.13 -10.44 15.75
CA MET A 6 8.20 -9.39 16.76
C MET A 6 6.85 -9.22 17.46
N LYS A 7 6.74 -9.71 18.70
CA LYS A 7 5.61 -9.44 19.62
C LYS A 7 4.19 -9.63 19.01
N GLY A 8 3.98 -10.68 18.22
CA GLY A 8 2.66 -10.98 17.60
C GLY A 8 2.56 -10.59 16.13
N THR A 9 3.65 -10.06 15.56
CA THR A 9 3.69 -9.57 14.19
C THR A 9 4.93 -10.10 13.49
N TYR A 10 4.80 -10.50 12.24
CA TYR A 10 5.91 -10.79 11.34
C TYR A 10 6.25 -9.53 10.53
N VAL A 11 7.54 -9.23 10.41
CA VAL A 11 8.03 -8.03 9.71
C VAL A 11 9.14 -8.42 8.74
N ASP A 12 9.15 -7.81 7.57
CA ASP A 12 10.24 -7.91 6.59
C ASP A 12 10.47 -6.57 5.89
N GLU A 13 11.63 -6.42 5.27
CA GLU A 13 11.93 -5.34 4.34
C GLU A 13 11.96 -5.88 2.91
N LEU A 14 11.07 -5.37 2.06
CA LEU A 14 10.98 -5.73 0.66
C LEU A 14 11.45 -4.58 -0.22
N LEU A 15 11.64 -4.84 -1.52
CA LEU A 15 12.03 -3.80 -2.47
C LEU A 15 10.93 -3.58 -3.51
N TRP A 16 10.54 -2.32 -3.67
CA TRP A 16 9.65 -1.85 -4.72
C TRP A 16 10.34 -0.75 -5.50
N ASN A 17 10.59 -0.96 -6.80
CA ASN A 17 11.34 -0.02 -7.64
C ASN A 17 12.70 0.40 -7.06
N GLY A 18 13.38 -0.52 -6.34
CA GLY A 18 14.66 -0.23 -5.68
C GLY A 18 14.55 0.53 -4.35
N HIS A 19 13.34 0.83 -3.87
CA HIS A 19 13.09 1.47 -2.59
C HIS A 19 12.62 0.45 -1.53
N PRO A 20 13.05 0.59 -0.27
CA PRO A 20 12.63 -0.28 0.81
C PRO A 20 11.15 -0.11 1.14
N VAL A 21 10.47 -1.23 1.37
CA VAL A 21 9.06 -1.33 1.76
C VAL A 21 8.98 -2.11 3.07
N LEU A 22 8.41 -1.51 4.10
CA LEU A 22 8.13 -2.21 5.34
C LEU A 22 6.92 -3.14 5.15
N PHE A 23 7.13 -4.44 5.24
CA PHE A 23 6.05 -5.42 5.21
C PHE A 23 5.70 -5.87 6.63
N VAL A 24 4.43 -5.83 6.99
CA VAL A 24 3.91 -6.17 8.31
C VAL A 24 2.78 -7.18 8.16
N LEU A 25 2.87 -8.31 8.88
CA LEU A 25 1.87 -9.35 8.91
C LEU A 25 1.48 -9.72 10.35
N GLU A 26 0.23 -9.47 10.70
CA GLU A 26 -0.34 -9.79 12.01
C GLU A 26 -1.23 -11.04 11.97
N GLY A 27 -1.52 -11.60 13.15
CA GLY A 27 -2.54 -12.65 13.31
C GLY A 27 -2.02 -14.09 13.22
N LEU A 28 -0.70 -14.29 13.12
CA LEU A 28 -0.05 -15.59 13.19
C LEU A 28 0.93 -15.64 14.36
N GLY A 29 0.97 -16.75 15.09
CA GLY A 29 1.88 -16.96 16.21
C GLY A 29 3.30 -17.29 15.76
N LYS A 30 4.29 -17.13 16.66
CA LYS A 30 5.73 -17.35 16.38
C LYS A 30 6.05 -18.71 15.72
N GLU A 31 5.32 -19.75 16.10
CA GLU A 31 5.51 -21.12 15.60
C GLU A 31 5.00 -21.31 14.16
N GLU A 32 4.26 -20.33 13.62
CA GLU A 32 3.62 -20.40 12.30
C GLU A 32 4.48 -19.75 11.20
N LYS A 33 5.81 -19.72 11.37
CA LYS A 33 6.73 -19.00 10.47
C LYS A 33 6.57 -19.40 8.99
N ILE A 34 6.44 -20.70 8.71
CA ILE A 34 6.27 -21.19 7.33
C ILE A 34 4.96 -20.67 6.72
N LYS A 35 3.87 -20.71 7.49
CA LYS A 35 2.56 -20.20 7.06
C LYS A 35 2.61 -18.69 6.84
N ALA A 36 3.29 -17.95 7.72
CA ALA A 36 3.48 -16.51 7.59
C ALA A 36 4.27 -16.16 6.31
N GLN A 37 5.35 -16.89 6.03
CA GLN A 37 6.15 -16.72 4.82
C GLN A 37 5.32 -16.98 3.56
N GLN A 38 4.60 -18.11 3.49
CA GLN A 38 3.74 -18.43 2.35
C GLN A 38 2.66 -17.37 2.14
N TYR A 39 2.01 -16.91 3.21
CA TYR A 39 0.95 -15.92 3.12
C TYR A 39 1.46 -14.56 2.67
N GLY A 40 2.57 -14.06 3.24
CA GLY A 40 3.11 -12.77 2.81
C GLY A 40 3.76 -12.82 1.42
N GLU A 41 4.32 -13.96 0.98
CA GLU A 41 4.78 -14.13 -0.41
C GLU A 41 3.61 -14.06 -1.39
N MET A 42 2.47 -14.68 -1.05
CA MET A 42 1.25 -14.57 -1.84
C MET A 42 0.74 -13.12 -1.91
N ILE A 43 0.71 -12.39 -0.79
CA ILE A 43 0.32 -10.97 -0.79
C ILE A 43 1.25 -10.15 -1.65
N TRP A 44 2.56 -10.29 -1.45
CA TRP A 44 3.55 -9.53 -2.20
C TRP A 44 3.44 -9.80 -3.71
N HIS A 45 3.32 -11.08 -4.08
CA HIS A 45 3.10 -11.48 -5.47
C HIS A 45 1.80 -10.87 -6.04
N TRP A 46 0.72 -10.83 -5.25
CA TRP A 46 -0.51 -10.20 -5.66
C TRP A 46 -0.31 -8.70 -5.93
N ILE A 47 0.36 -7.98 -5.04
CA ILE A 47 0.64 -6.53 -5.17
C ILE A 47 1.43 -6.24 -6.44
N VAL A 48 2.51 -6.99 -6.68
CA VAL A 48 3.32 -6.84 -7.90
C VAL A 48 2.48 -7.06 -9.15
N THR A 49 1.69 -8.14 -9.16
CA THR A 49 0.86 -8.54 -10.32
C THR A 49 -0.28 -7.55 -10.61
N HIS A 50 -0.90 -6.99 -9.56
CA HIS A 50 -2.09 -6.15 -9.67
C HIS A 50 -1.80 -4.66 -9.49
N SER A 51 -0.54 -4.25 -9.51
CA SER A 51 -0.13 -2.84 -9.37
C SER A 51 -0.80 -1.89 -10.37
N HIS A 52 -1.10 -2.37 -11.57
CA HIS A 52 -1.86 -1.64 -12.58
C HIS A 52 -3.31 -1.30 -12.17
N GLU A 53 -3.92 -2.06 -11.26
CA GLU A 53 -5.26 -1.76 -10.70
C GLU A 53 -5.24 -0.50 -9.83
N PHE A 54 -4.11 -0.22 -9.17
CA PHE A 54 -3.92 1.01 -8.40
C PHE A 54 -3.90 2.22 -9.34
N ALA A 55 -3.22 2.12 -10.48
CA ALA A 55 -3.16 3.18 -11.49
C ALA A 55 -4.55 3.59 -12.01
N LYS A 56 -5.51 2.66 -12.09
CA LYS A 56 -6.91 2.97 -12.46
C LYS A 56 -7.60 3.93 -11.49
N LYS A 57 -7.09 4.09 -10.26
CA LYS A 57 -7.63 5.04 -9.26
C LYS A 57 -7.05 6.45 -9.41
N ALA A 58 -5.95 6.61 -10.14
CA ALA A 58 -5.19 7.86 -10.21
C ALA A 58 -6.03 9.06 -10.66
N SER A 59 -6.82 8.90 -11.73
CA SER A 59 -7.68 9.98 -12.26
C SER A 59 -8.72 10.45 -11.24
N ARG A 60 -9.33 9.51 -10.50
CA ARG A 60 -10.33 9.83 -9.48
C ARG A 60 -9.72 10.50 -8.26
N ILE A 61 -8.52 10.08 -7.84
CA ILE A 61 -7.78 10.70 -6.74
C ILE A 61 -7.35 12.12 -7.11
N ALA A 62 -6.84 12.33 -8.33
CA ALA A 62 -6.46 13.65 -8.83
C ALA A 62 -7.66 14.61 -8.85
N ALA A 63 -8.78 14.19 -9.44
CA ALA A 63 -10.02 14.96 -9.46
C ALA A 63 -10.52 15.30 -8.06
N PHE A 64 -10.38 14.37 -7.11
CA PHE A 64 -10.76 14.60 -5.72
C PHE A 64 -9.87 15.63 -5.04
N LYS A 65 -8.53 15.55 -5.19
CA LYS A 65 -7.59 16.56 -4.68
C LYS A 65 -7.92 17.94 -5.24
N ASN A 66 -8.05 18.06 -6.56
CA ASN A 66 -8.34 19.34 -7.23
C ASN A 66 -9.64 19.98 -6.72
N LYS A 67 -10.65 19.16 -6.44
CA LYS A 67 -11.95 19.64 -5.97
C LYS A 67 -11.98 20.03 -4.48
N LYS A 68 -11.20 19.36 -3.63
CA LYS A 68 -11.38 19.44 -2.17
C LYS A 68 -10.19 19.98 -1.38
N TRP A 69 -8.97 19.82 -1.90
CA TRP A 69 -7.74 20.06 -1.13
C TRP A 69 -6.65 20.79 -1.90
N ARG A 70 -6.93 21.26 -3.13
CA ARG A 70 -6.01 22.12 -3.87
C ARG A 70 -6.01 23.51 -3.23
N ALA A 71 -4.84 23.99 -2.84
CA ALA A 71 -4.67 25.38 -2.41
C ALA A 71 -4.82 26.33 -3.61
N GLU A 72 -5.18 27.59 -3.40
CA GLU A 72 -5.36 28.56 -4.49
C GLU A 72 -4.07 28.79 -5.31
N GLU A 73 -2.92 28.66 -4.66
CA GLU A 73 -1.59 28.76 -5.26
C GLU A 73 -1.05 27.46 -5.88
N GLU A 74 -1.73 26.32 -5.65
CA GLU A 74 -1.35 25.03 -6.22
C GLU A 74 -1.88 24.88 -7.66
N GLY A 75 -1.01 24.43 -8.56
CA GLY A 75 -1.40 23.99 -9.90
C GLY A 75 -2.39 22.82 -9.86
N GLU A 76 -3.08 22.59 -10.97
CA GLU A 76 -3.95 21.43 -11.10
C GLU A 76 -3.14 20.13 -11.10
N VAL A 77 -3.56 19.17 -10.27
CA VAL A 77 -2.95 17.84 -10.18
C VAL A 77 -3.52 16.93 -11.26
N SER A 78 -2.64 16.31 -12.03
CA SER A 78 -2.98 15.33 -13.05
C SER A 78 -3.03 13.90 -12.52
N SER A 79 -3.58 12.97 -13.30
CA SER A 79 -3.47 11.54 -13.01
C SER A 79 -2.02 11.06 -13.04
N ALA A 80 -1.16 11.65 -13.88
CA ALA A 80 0.26 11.32 -13.93
C ALA A 80 0.98 11.67 -12.64
N ASP A 81 0.61 12.79 -12.00
CA ASP A 81 1.15 13.16 -10.69
C ASP A 81 0.81 12.12 -9.62
N VAL A 82 -0.42 11.62 -9.62
CA VAL A 82 -0.84 10.56 -8.68
C VAL A 82 -0.16 9.23 -9.00
N MET A 83 0.04 8.90 -10.27
CA MET A 83 0.77 7.68 -10.65
C MET A 83 2.19 7.67 -10.09
N ARG A 84 2.86 8.83 -10.01
CA ARG A 84 4.20 8.94 -9.38
C ARG A 84 4.18 8.58 -7.89
N CYS A 85 3.09 8.84 -7.17
CA CYS A 85 2.95 8.35 -5.79
C CYS A 85 2.93 6.82 -5.73
N PHE A 86 2.34 6.15 -6.73
CA PHE A 86 2.28 4.68 -6.78
C PHE A 86 3.62 4.02 -7.12
N GLU A 87 4.61 4.79 -7.56
CA GLU A 87 5.98 4.30 -7.76
C GLU A 87 6.71 4.07 -6.43
N SER A 88 6.19 4.61 -5.31
CA SER A 88 6.80 4.50 -3.98
C SER A 88 5.80 3.94 -2.97
N ILE A 89 5.78 2.61 -2.85
CA ILE A 89 5.17 1.95 -1.69
C ILE A 89 6.07 2.21 -0.48
N THR A 90 5.48 2.62 0.64
CA THR A 90 6.17 2.88 1.90
C THR A 90 6.04 1.70 2.86
N SER A 91 4.82 1.14 2.96
CA SER A 91 4.57 -0.05 3.76
C SER A 91 3.39 -0.86 3.24
N VAL A 92 3.35 -2.13 3.63
CA VAL A 92 2.22 -3.04 3.44
C VAL A 92 1.84 -3.60 4.80
N HIS A 93 0.59 -3.42 5.19
CA HIS A 93 0.06 -3.90 6.46
C HIS A 93 -0.98 -4.97 6.18
N SER A 94 -0.75 -6.19 6.66
CA SER A 94 -1.66 -7.30 6.49
C SER A 94 -2.05 -7.91 7.82
N THR A 95 -3.28 -8.42 7.88
CA THR A 95 -3.71 -9.34 8.93
C THR A 95 -4.14 -10.64 8.27
N TYR A 96 -3.62 -11.75 8.78
CA TYR A 96 -3.90 -13.10 8.25
C TYR A 96 -5.40 -13.32 8.06
N GLU A 97 -5.77 -13.75 6.84
CA GLU A 97 -7.14 -14.01 6.39
C GLU A 97 -8.13 -12.83 6.44
N LYS A 98 -7.67 -11.60 6.70
CA LYS A 98 -8.54 -10.41 6.73
C LYS A 98 -8.31 -9.44 5.57
N GLY A 99 -7.14 -9.50 4.94
CA GLY A 99 -6.77 -8.60 3.84
C GLY A 99 -5.47 -7.85 4.13
N PHE A 100 -5.23 -6.79 3.37
CA PHE A 100 -4.07 -5.94 3.53
C PHE A 100 -4.28 -4.53 2.96
N ASP A 101 -3.48 -3.62 3.48
CA ASP A 101 -3.42 -2.22 3.10
C ASP A 101 -2.06 -1.93 2.46
N VAL A 102 -2.07 -1.24 1.33
CA VAL A 102 -0.85 -0.78 0.65
C VAL A 102 -0.74 0.73 0.81
N PHE A 103 0.33 1.17 1.46
CA PHE A 103 0.62 2.57 1.73
C PHE A 103 1.57 3.11 0.68
N PHE A 104 1.19 4.19 0.03
CA PHE A 104 2.00 4.89 -0.97
C PHE A 104 2.42 6.25 -0.43
N ASP A 105 3.62 6.69 -0.82
CA ASP A 105 4.11 8.03 -0.49
C ASP A 105 3.24 9.08 -1.18
N GLY A 106 2.35 9.68 -0.39
CA GLY A 106 1.46 10.75 -0.84
C GLY A 106 2.06 12.14 -0.68
N ARG A 107 3.28 12.28 -0.14
CA ARG A 107 3.76 13.58 0.37
C ARG A 107 3.81 14.68 -0.67
N SER A 108 4.17 14.34 -1.90
CA SER A 108 4.22 15.26 -3.04
C SER A 108 2.86 15.88 -3.36
N LEU A 109 1.74 15.24 -3.00
CA LEU A 109 0.39 15.69 -3.32
C LEU A 109 -0.50 15.97 -2.10
N PHE A 110 -0.28 15.27 -0.99
CA PHE A 110 -1.12 15.26 0.19
C PHE A 110 -0.36 15.62 1.48
N ARG A 111 0.76 16.34 1.34
CA ARG A 111 1.60 16.88 2.43
C ARG A 111 2.23 15.77 3.29
N GLU A 112 1.65 15.47 4.45
CA GLU A 112 2.16 14.45 5.37
C GLU A 112 1.38 13.15 5.28
N ARG A 113 0.38 13.08 4.38
CA ARG A 113 -0.52 11.93 4.27
C ARG A 113 -0.05 10.93 3.22
N SER A 114 -0.24 9.66 3.54
CA SER A 114 -0.10 8.54 2.63
C SER A 114 -1.40 8.30 1.86
N ILE A 115 -1.28 7.80 0.63
CA ILE A 115 -2.43 7.21 -0.07
C ILE A 115 -2.48 5.74 0.33
N VAL A 116 -3.62 5.28 0.81
CA VAL A 116 -3.81 3.91 1.29
C VAL A 116 -4.83 3.22 0.43
N ILE A 117 -4.47 2.07 -0.14
CA ILE A 117 -5.39 1.21 -0.88
C ILE A 117 -5.72 0.00 -0.03
N HIS A 118 -7.02 -0.19 0.24
CA HIS A 118 -7.53 -1.29 1.05
C HIS A 118 -7.90 -2.47 0.15
N VAL A 119 -7.36 -3.64 0.47
CA VAL A 119 -7.63 -4.90 -0.23
C VAL A 119 -8.19 -5.91 0.77
N GLY A 120 -9.44 -6.33 0.56
CA GLY A 120 -10.12 -7.24 1.47
C GLY A 120 -9.60 -8.68 1.40
N ARG A 121 -10.10 -9.54 2.29
CA ARG A 121 -9.75 -10.97 2.38
C ARG A 121 -9.85 -11.78 1.08
N ASN A 122 -10.72 -11.33 0.16
CA ASN A 122 -10.94 -11.98 -1.14
C ASN A 122 -10.09 -11.38 -2.27
N TYR A 123 -9.09 -10.55 -1.93
CA TYR A 123 -8.26 -9.83 -2.88
C TYR A 123 -9.04 -8.87 -3.79
N VAL A 124 -10.15 -8.34 -3.26
CA VAL A 124 -10.97 -7.33 -3.91
C VAL A 124 -10.53 -5.96 -3.38
N LEU A 125 -10.32 -5.01 -4.27
CA LEU A 125 -10.03 -3.63 -3.88
C LEU A 125 -11.30 -2.99 -3.29
N GLU A 126 -11.26 -2.71 -1.99
CA GLU A 126 -12.41 -2.22 -1.22
C GLU A 126 -12.50 -0.69 -1.21
N GLY A 127 -11.35 0.01 -1.22
CA GLY A 127 -11.36 1.46 -1.17
C GLY A 127 -10.00 2.12 -1.23
N VAL A 128 -10.03 3.44 -1.15
CA VAL A 128 -8.85 4.30 -1.04
C VAL A 128 -9.09 5.29 0.10
N GLN A 129 -8.10 5.46 0.96
CA GLN A 129 -8.09 6.42 2.06
C GLN A 129 -6.83 7.30 2.00
N LEU A 130 -6.89 8.47 2.63
CA LEU A 130 -5.70 9.22 3.01
C LEU A 130 -5.51 9.15 4.52
N LEU A 131 -4.32 8.78 4.95
CA LEU A 131 -3.92 8.72 6.37
C LEU A 131 -2.74 9.64 6.61
#